data_AF-A0A063BYR8-F1
#
_entry.id   AF-A0A063BYR8-F1
#
_cell.length_a   1.000
_cell.length_b   1.000
_cell.length_c   1.000
_cell.angle_alpha   90.00
_cell.angle_beta   90.00
_cell.angle_gamma   90.00
#
_symmetry.space_group_name_H-M   'P 1'
#
loop_
_entity.id
_entity.type
_entity.pdbx_description
1 polymer ?
#
loop_
_entity_poly.entity_id
_entity_poly.type
_entity_poly.pdbx_seq_one_letter_code
_entity_poly.pdbx_strand_id
1 'polypeptide(L)'
;MDDPRYSHPDFGTREEDWPDPDIDSDTEEGRQKMELLEAAHLATINRAIAKRTQQPLYPGIPESLYDKARDHQDQLTDEERCLLLSRGDLVGKVLAYPDSLSDDEIHECLHWPPPNVVRENIQRATGGTLSTPTELHAKATEAIERGQLRTMISEDAILLATSRYHAPNSKTNCVNAFMSSYHIPGYRQATVLLYRRLGLDGIAFREFVLYFADWSKLSSIRSRVTSPSASEPGYIRFTILDMDFLTEQHKKGKVSNQDAITLNWALLKKLRIAIVHPPFVRAAVKQMISNMESLQEQHQLGNMTVQEVMTRTADCLVSLRADSASLPPDPDPAIAARRLDEDCGGSGPWPPTSAPRNPVSIFARANNLSGNAIPSWLDLSEDQKEAYRAQYETARREAWVAHETATTEPAVQIGQPSPPRNREQGQDLRWPYNLEIPGAPRERLPGLPMPPMMVTGLRVFRDELQEQVSFADACDRWDALTDEQRVQYEARAKVLDDAANTAYSITFSNFMKNGYEENQ
;
A
#
# COMPACT_ATOMS: atom_id res chain seq x y z
N MET A 1 -32.33 19.95 -5.75
CA MET A 1 -31.91 18.53 -5.76
C MET A 1 -33.04 17.58 -6.16
N ASP A 2 -34.32 17.99 -6.15
CA ASP A 2 -35.43 17.17 -6.67
C ASP A 2 -35.67 17.42 -8.17
N ASP A 3 -34.65 17.23 -9.01
CA ASP A 3 -34.92 17.17 -10.45
C ASP A 3 -35.42 15.76 -10.78
N PRO A 4 -36.65 15.61 -11.32
CA PRO A 4 -37.22 14.31 -11.64
C PRO A 4 -36.39 13.52 -12.66
N ARG A 5 -35.49 14.17 -13.41
CA ARG A 5 -34.55 13.50 -14.32
C ARG A 5 -33.56 12.59 -13.59
N TYR A 6 -33.16 12.92 -12.37
CA TYR A 6 -32.20 12.13 -11.58
C TYR A 6 -32.76 10.81 -11.05
N SER A 7 -34.09 10.66 -11.05
CA SER A 7 -34.77 9.43 -10.64
C SER A 7 -35.13 8.52 -11.82
N HIS A 8 -34.81 8.92 -13.05
CA HIS A 8 -35.16 8.14 -14.23
C HIS A 8 -34.24 6.89 -14.34
N PRO A 9 -34.78 5.66 -14.40
CA PRO A 9 -33.99 4.43 -14.32
C PRO A 9 -32.96 4.29 -15.46
N ASP A 10 -33.23 4.91 -16.60
CA ASP A 10 -32.35 4.88 -17.78
C ASP A 10 -31.42 6.09 -17.92
N PHE A 11 -31.45 7.06 -17.00
CA PHE A 11 -30.60 8.25 -17.14
C PHE A 11 -29.11 7.88 -17.09
N GLY A 12 -28.32 8.37 -18.03
CA GLY A 12 -26.90 8.04 -18.21
C GLY A 12 -26.65 6.72 -18.96
N THR A 13 -27.67 6.05 -19.50
CA THR A 13 -27.48 4.90 -20.42
C THR A 13 -27.57 5.28 -21.89
N ARG A 14 -28.18 6.43 -22.21
CA ARG A 14 -28.44 6.84 -23.58
C ARG A 14 -27.34 7.76 -24.06
N GLU A 15 -26.98 7.68 -25.33
CA GLU A 15 -25.95 8.54 -25.95
C GLU A 15 -26.28 10.04 -25.78
N GLU A 16 -27.57 10.37 -25.83
CA GLU A 16 -28.13 11.71 -25.61
C GLU A 16 -27.96 12.25 -24.16
N ASP A 17 -27.66 11.41 -23.18
CA ASP A 17 -27.38 11.82 -21.80
C ASP A 17 -25.91 12.28 -21.63
N TRP A 18 -25.05 12.03 -22.62
CA TRP A 18 -23.62 12.35 -22.60
C TRP A 18 -23.38 13.55 -23.55
N PRO A 19 -23.25 14.78 -23.04
CA PRO A 19 -23.00 15.94 -23.89
C PRO A 19 -21.64 15.85 -24.58
N ASP A 20 -21.54 16.55 -25.72
CA ASP A 20 -20.30 16.67 -26.49
C ASP A 20 -19.16 17.24 -25.62
N PRO A 21 -18.00 16.56 -25.51
CA PRO A 21 -16.87 17.00 -24.70
C PRO A 21 -16.27 18.35 -25.12
N ASP A 22 -16.55 18.83 -26.34
CA ASP A 22 -15.98 20.07 -26.88
C ASP A 22 -16.80 21.34 -26.54
N ILE A 23 -17.72 21.24 -25.58
CA ILE A 23 -18.61 22.34 -25.21
C ILE A 23 -17.92 23.33 -24.27
N ASP A 24 -17.95 24.61 -24.65
CA ASP A 24 -17.40 25.71 -23.87
C ASP A 24 -18.12 25.87 -22.52
N SER A 25 -17.45 25.43 -21.45
CA SER A 25 -17.94 25.45 -20.08
C SER A 25 -18.23 26.85 -19.53
N ASP A 26 -17.68 27.90 -20.16
CA ASP A 26 -17.87 29.28 -19.71
C ASP A 26 -19.22 29.85 -20.17
N THR A 27 -19.87 29.19 -21.13
CA THR A 27 -21.23 29.52 -21.54
C THR A 27 -22.26 28.94 -20.57
N GLU A 28 -23.41 29.58 -20.45
CA GLU A 28 -24.53 29.06 -19.66
C GLU A 28 -24.99 27.68 -20.17
N GLU A 29 -24.96 27.49 -21.50
CA GLU A 29 -25.26 26.20 -22.12
C GLU A 29 -24.23 25.13 -21.74
N GLY A 30 -22.94 25.48 -21.69
CA GLY A 30 -21.88 24.57 -21.27
C GLY A 30 -21.95 24.20 -19.80
N ARG A 31 -22.30 25.13 -18.91
CA ARG A 31 -22.52 24.84 -17.49
C ARG A 31 -23.65 23.82 -17.29
N GLN A 32 -24.78 24.02 -17.97
CA GLN A 32 -25.94 23.12 -17.87
C GLN A 32 -25.61 21.72 -18.41
N LYS A 33 -24.80 21.63 -19.47
CA LYS A 33 -24.36 20.36 -20.01
C LYS A 33 -23.33 19.67 -19.10
N MET A 34 -22.40 20.40 -18.49
CA MET A 34 -21.49 19.83 -17.49
C MET A 34 -22.24 19.28 -16.26
N GLU A 35 -23.27 19.98 -15.78
CA GLU A 35 -24.13 19.49 -14.70
C GLU A 35 -24.87 18.19 -15.12
N LEU A 36 -25.36 18.14 -16.36
CA LEU A 36 -25.99 16.94 -16.92
C LEU A 36 -25.01 15.76 -17.02
N LEU A 37 -23.76 16.02 -17.45
CA LEU A 37 -22.69 15.02 -17.54
C LEU A 37 -22.35 14.44 -16.17
N GLU A 38 -22.17 15.31 -15.16
CA GLU A 38 -21.88 14.88 -13.80
C GLU A 38 -23.01 14.03 -13.23
N ALA A 39 -24.26 14.43 -13.47
CA ALA A 39 -25.43 13.66 -13.07
C ALA A 39 -25.53 12.30 -13.77
N ALA A 40 -25.25 12.23 -15.08
CA ALA A 40 -25.23 10.99 -15.85
C ALA A 40 -24.13 10.04 -15.33
N HIS A 41 -22.97 10.60 -14.97
CA HIS A 41 -21.86 9.86 -14.37
C HIS A 41 -22.23 9.30 -12.99
N LEU A 42 -22.81 10.12 -12.11
CA LEU A 42 -23.28 9.70 -10.79
C LEU A 42 -24.38 8.63 -10.90
N ALA A 43 -25.33 8.78 -11.83
CA ALA A 43 -26.36 7.77 -12.08
C ALA A 43 -25.75 6.42 -12.52
N THR A 44 -24.71 6.45 -13.36
CA THR A 44 -23.98 5.26 -13.79
C THR A 44 -23.27 4.57 -12.63
N ILE A 45 -22.58 5.33 -11.77
CA ILE A 45 -21.93 4.83 -10.56
C ILE A 45 -22.97 4.21 -9.61
N ASN A 46 -24.05 4.93 -9.34
CA ASN A 46 -25.12 4.47 -8.46
C ASN A 46 -25.80 3.21 -8.99
N ARG A 47 -26.00 3.10 -10.31
CA ARG A 47 -26.52 1.87 -10.93
C ARG A 47 -25.54 0.71 -10.79
N ALA A 48 -24.24 0.93 -10.94
CA ALA A 48 -23.22 -0.10 -10.72
C ALA A 48 -23.19 -0.56 -9.25
N ILE A 49 -23.32 0.38 -8.30
CA ILE A 49 -23.43 0.08 -6.85
C ILE A 49 -24.72 -0.67 -6.55
N ALA A 50 -25.86 -0.22 -7.04
CA ALA A 50 -27.16 -0.88 -6.87
C ALA A 50 -27.15 -2.29 -7.47
N LYS A 51 -26.55 -2.49 -8.65
CA LYS A 51 -26.37 -3.81 -9.26
C LYS A 51 -25.51 -4.73 -8.40
N ARG A 52 -24.43 -4.23 -7.80
CA ARG A 52 -23.62 -4.97 -6.81
C ARG A 52 -24.38 -5.28 -5.52
N THR A 53 -25.30 -4.41 -5.12
CA THR A 53 -26.05 -4.53 -3.85
C THR A 53 -27.28 -5.43 -3.99
N GLN A 54 -27.88 -5.48 -5.18
CA GLN A 54 -29.00 -6.36 -5.53
C GLN A 54 -28.54 -7.73 -6.03
N GLN A 55 -27.24 -7.94 -6.24
CA GLN A 55 -26.72 -9.30 -6.42
C GLN A 55 -27.07 -10.09 -5.15
N PRO A 56 -27.91 -11.14 -5.26
CA PRO A 56 -28.25 -11.96 -4.10
C PRO A 56 -26.94 -12.42 -3.47
N LEU A 57 -26.85 -12.30 -2.13
CA LEU A 57 -25.83 -13.00 -1.34
C LEU A 57 -25.79 -14.43 -1.87
N TYR A 58 -24.77 -14.73 -2.66
CA TYR A 58 -24.69 -15.96 -3.43
C TYR A 58 -24.92 -17.13 -2.48
N PRO A 59 -25.62 -18.21 -2.91
CA PRO A 59 -25.54 -19.46 -2.16
C PRO A 59 -24.05 -19.72 -1.95
N GLY A 60 -23.60 -19.65 -0.69
CA GLY A 60 -22.18 -19.49 -0.37
C GLY A 60 -21.39 -20.55 -1.09
N ILE A 61 -20.65 -20.16 -2.13
CA ILE A 61 -19.88 -21.11 -2.93
C ILE A 61 -18.86 -21.73 -1.97
N PRO A 62 -18.92 -23.04 -1.72
CA PRO A 62 -18.09 -23.65 -0.69
C PRO A 62 -16.62 -23.52 -1.09
N GLU A 63 -15.74 -23.27 -0.11
CA GLU A 63 -14.31 -23.09 -0.36
C GLU A 63 -13.68 -24.31 -1.06
N SER A 64 -14.18 -25.51 -0.75
CA SER A 64 -13.77 -26.75 -1.41
C SER A 64 -13.99 -26.74 -2.93
N LEU A 65 -15.01 -26.02 -3.42
CA LEU A 65 -15.23 -25.89 -4.86
C LEU A 65 -14.21 -24.94 -5.51
N TYR A 66 -13.79 -23.88 -4.82
CA TYR A 66 -12.70 -23.03 -5.32
C TYR A 66 -11.38 -23.81 -5.41
N ASP A 67 -11.06 -24.62 -4.40
CA ASP A 67 -9.87 -25.47 -4.42
C ASP A 67 -9.94 -26.54 -5.50
N LYS A 68 -11.11 -27.18 -5.68
CA LYS A 68 -11.35 -28.12 -6.79
C LYS A 68 -11.16 -27.43 -8.14
N ALA A 69 -11.69 -26.22 -8.31
CA ALA A 69 -11.50 -25.44 -9.52
C ALA A 69 -10.03 -25.06 -9.77
N ARG A 70 -9.23 -24.82 -8.73
CA ARG A 70 -7.79 -24.59 -8.88
C ARG A 70 -7.03 -25.83 -9.34
N ASP A 71 -7.31 -26.99 -8.73
CA ASP A 71 -6.46 -28.18 -8.85
C ASP A 71 -6.97 -29.22 -9.85
N HIS A 72 -8.27 -29.25 -10.13
CA HIS A 72 -8.96 -30.30 -10.88
C HIS A 72 -10.00 -29.71 -11.85
N GLN A 73 -9.56 -28.78 -12.70
CA GLN A 73 -10.42 -28.11 -13.70
C GLN A 73 -11.20 -29.09 -14.59
N ASP A 74 -10.60 -30.21 -14.94
CA ASP A 74 -11.16 -31.28 -15.77
C ASP A 74 -12.27 -32.08 -15.07
N GLN A 75 -12.36 -31.98 -13.74
CA GLN A 75 -13.33 -32.72 -12.91
C GLN A 75 -14.51 -31.87 -12.45
N LEU A 76 -14.60 -30.60 -12.87
CA LEU A 76 -15.73 -29.74 -12.56
C LEU A 76 -16.96 -30.15 -13.39
N THR A 77 -18.08 -30.40 -12.72
CA THR A 77 -19.38 -30.66 -13.39
C THR A 77 -19.97 -29.36 -13.95
N ASP A 78 -20.95 -29.48 -14.84
CA ASP A 78 -21.62 -28.32 -15.41
C ASP A 78 -22.35 -27.49 -14.34
N GLU A 79 -22.96 -28.14 -13.34
CA GLU A 79 -23.59 -27.46 -12.20
C GLU A 79 -22.57 -26.70 -11.36
N GLU A 80 -21.40 -27.29 -11.09
CA GLU A 80 -20.30 -26.64 -10.38
C GLU A 80 -19.77 -25.42 -11.15
N ARG A 81 -19.62 -25.53 -12.47
CA ARG A 81 -19.25 -24.40 -13.33
C ARG A 81 -20.32 -23.31 -13.35
N CYS A 82 -21.59 -23.69 -13.42
CA CYS A 82 -22.71 -22.75 -13.33
C CYS A 82 -22.74 -22.04 -11.98
N LEU A 83 -22.42 -22.75 -10.89
CA LEU A 83 -22.31 -22.17 -9.55
C LEU A 83 -21.14 -21.17 -9.47
N LEU A 84 -19.97 -21.49 -10.01
CA LEU A 84 -18.84 -20.55 -10.10
C LEU A 84 -19.17 -19.33 -10.96
N LEU A 85 -19.81 -19.53 -12.11
CA LEU A 85 -20.29 -18.45 -12.98
C LEU A 85 -21.39 -17.62 -12.34
N SER A 86 -22.20 -18.20 -11.45
CA SER A 86 -23.27 -17.47 -10.77
C SER A 86 -22.74 -16.28 -9.98
N ARG A 87 -21.46 -16.30 -9.56
CA ARG A 87 -20.73 -15.18 -8.96
C ARG A 87 -20.76 -13.91 -9.84
N GLY A 88 -20.86 -14.05 -11.16
CA GLY A 88 -21.14 -12.94 -12.06
C GLY A 88 -19.98 -11.95 -12.24
N ASP A 89 -18.75 -12.39 -11.99
CA ASP A 89 -17.55 -11.60 -12.21
C ASP A 89 -16.40 -12.43 -12.78
N LEU A 90 -15.27 -11.76 -13.00
CA LEU A 90 -14.12 -12.32 -13.68
C LEU A 90 -13.47 -13.50 -12.94
N VAL A 91 -13.42 -13.49 -11.61
CA VAL A 91 -12.86 -14.62 -10.83
C VAL A 91 -13.75 -15.85 -11.00
N GLY A 92 -15.08 -15.67 -10.99
CA GLY A 92 -16.03 -16.76 -11.24
C GLY A 92 -15.82 -17.35 -12.63
N LYS A 93 -15.63 -16.49 -13.64
CA LYS A 93 -15.29 -16.89 -15.02
C LYS A 93 -13.95 -17.63 -15.10
N VAL A 94 -12.91 -17.13 -14.44
CA VAL A 94 -11.57 -17.75 -14.39
C VAL A 94 -11.63 -19.15 -13.77
N LEU A 95 -12.39 -19.30 -12.69
CA LEU A 95 -12.54 -20.59 -12.01
C LEU A 95 -13.45 -21.55 -12.77
N ALA A 96 -14.41 -21.05 -13.54
CA ALA A 96 -15.34 -21.89 -14.29
C ALA A 96 -14.82 -22.28 -15.67
N TYR A 97 -14.19 -21.36 -16.42
CA TYR A 97 -13.75 -21.57 -17.80
C TYR A 97 -12.47 -20.77 -18.09
N PRO A 98 -11.34 -21.16 -17.51
CA PRO A 98 -10.08 -20.41 -17.66
C PRO A 98 -9.58 -20.33 -19.12
N ASP A 99 -9.97 -21.24 -20.02
CA ASP A 99 -9.61 -21.20 -21.45
C ASP A 99 -10.46 -20.20 -22.27
N SER A 100 -11.55 -19.69 -21.69
CA SER A 100 -12.46 -18.74 -22.36
C SER A 100 -12.07 -17.28 -22.17
N LEU A 101 -10.97 -17.02 -21.45
CA LEU A 101 -10.54 -15.68 -21.10
C LEU A 101 -9.78 -15.02 -22.25
N SER A 102 -10.03 -13.73 -22.47
CA SER A 102 -9.18 -12.91 -23.33
C SER A 102 -7.88 -12.51 -22.61
N ASP A 103 -6.88 -12.05 -23.37
CA ASP A 103 -5.64 -11.52 -22.78
C ASP A 103 -5.92 -10.33 -21.84
N ASP A 104 -6.85 -9.44 -22.20
CA ASP A 104 -7.24 -8.31 -21.36
C ASP A 104 -7.91 -8.78 -20.06
N GLU A 105 -8.76 -9.80 -20.12
CA GLU A 105 -9.38 -10.42 -18.94
C GLU A 105 -8.34 -11.09 -18.04
N ILE A 106 -7.33 -11.76 -18.60
CA ILE A 106 -6.23 -12.31 -17.82
C ILE A 106 -5.47 -11.18 -17.09
N HIS A 107 -5.15 -10.10 -17.81
CA HIS A 107 -4.43 -8.97 -17.24
C HIS A 107 -5.23 -8.26 -16.15
N GLU A 108 -6.53 -8.04 -16.36
CA GLU A 108 -7.43 -7.47 -15.36
C GLU A 108 -7.48 -8.33 -14.10
N CYS A 109 -7.67 -9.66 -14.24
CA CYS A 109 -7.72 -10.58 -13.11
C CYS A 109 -6.41 -10.62 -12.32
N LEU A 110 -5.26 -10.43 -12.98
CA LEU A 110 -3.94 -10.44 -12.34
C LEU A 110 -3.49 -9.05 -11.86
N HIS A 111 -4.34 -8.03 -12.04
CA HIS A 111 -4.03 -6.60 -11.82
C HIS A 111 -2.78 -6.12 -12.57
N TRP A 112 -2.55 -6.67 -13.75
CA TRP A 112 -1.51 -6.21 -14.66
C TRP A 112 -2.03 -5.04 -15.51
N PRO A 113 -1.14 -4.15 -15.98
CA PRO A 113 -1.50 -3.21 -17.04
C PRO A 113 -1.98 -3.93 -18.31
N PRO A 114 -2.59 -3.21 -19.27
CA PRO A 114 -2.93 -3.79 -20.57
C PRO A 114 -1.74 -4.49 -21.26
N PRO A 115 -1.96 -5.54 -22.08
CA PRO A 115 -0.89 -6.38 -22.64
C PRO A 115 0.22 -5.63 -23.37
N ASN A 116 -0.13 -4.60 -24.14
CA ASN A 116 0.83 -3.74 -24.83
C ASN A 116 1.71 -2.95 -23.84
N VAL A 117 1.13 -2.41 -22.77
CA VAL A 117 1.84 -1.67 -21.73
C VAL A 117 2.79 -2.59 -20.96
N VAL A 118 2.35 -3.81 -20.63
CA VAL A 118 3.20 -4.84 -20.00
C VAL A 118 4.40 -5.15 -20.89
N ARG A 119 4.17 -5.39 -22.19
CA ARG A 119 5.24 -5.67 -23.16
C ARG A 119 6.27 -4.54 -23.20
N GLU A 120 5.82 -3.30 -23.35
CA GLU A 120 6.70 -2.13 -23.37
C GLU A 120 7.50 -1.98 -22.08
N ASN A 121 6.86 -2.20 -20.93
CA ASN A 121 7.54 -2.14 -19.64
C ASN A 121 8.61 -3.22 -19.50
N ILE A 122 8.33 -4.45 -19.91
CA ILE A 122 9.29 -5.57 -19.88
C ILE A 122 10.45 -5.30 -20.83
N GLN A 123 10.18 -4.88 -22.06
CA GLN A 123 11.22 -4.51 -23.02
C GLN A 123 12.12 -3.40 -22.46
N ARG A 124 11.52 -2.36 -21.86
CA ARG A 124 12.29 -1.28 -21.22
C ARG A 124 13.19 -1.80 -20.10
N ALA A 125 12.64 -2.59 -19.18
CA ALA A 125 13.37 -3.10 -18.01
C ALA A 125 14.46 -4.14 -18.36
N THR A 126 14.33 -4.79 -19.52
CA THR A 126 15.24 -5.87 -19.97
C THR A 126 16.12 -5.48 -21.15
N GLY A 127 16.13 -4.20 -21.54
CA GLY A 127 16.87 -3.72 -22.72
C GLY A 127 16.43 -4.35 -24.03
N GLY A 128 15.15 -4.75 -24.14
CA GLY A 128 14.54 -5.39 -25.30
C GLY A 128 14.81 -6.89 -25.43
N THR A 129 15.55 -7.49 -24.49
CA THR A 129 15.89 -8.92 -24.55
C THR A 129 14.71 -9.84 -24.28
N LEU A 130 13.70 -9.35 -23.53
CA LEU A 130 12.47 -10.06 -23.23
C LEU A 130 11.28 -9.14 -23.54
N SER A 131 10.13 -9.73 -23.79
CA SER A 131 8.92 -9.01 -24.20
C SER A 131 7.65 -9.46 -23.50
N THR A 132 7.65 -10.65 -22.88
CA THR A 132 6.46 -11.20 -22.22
C THR A 132 6.72 -11.57 -20.75
N PRO A 133 5.65 -11.60 -19.91
CA PRO A 133 5.74 -12.13 -18.55
C PRO A 133 6.30 -13.55 -18.49
N THR A 134 5.87 -14.43 -19.39
CA THR A 134 6.31 -15.83 -19.44
C THR A 134 7.81 -15.95 -19.72
N GLU A 135 8.36 -15.18 -20.67
CA GLU A 135 9.80 -15.13 -20.93
C GLU A 135 10.60 -14.65 -19.72
N LEU A 136 10.11 -13.60 -19.03
CA LEU A 136 10.78 -13.07 -17.84
C LEU A 136 10.78 -14.08 -16.69
N HIS A 137 9.64 -14.74 -16.43
CA HIS A 137 9.55 -15.76 -15.40
C HIS A 137 10.40 -16.99 -15.74
N ALA A 138 10.40 -17.46 -16.99
CA ALA A 138 11.22 -18.59 -17.40
C ALA A 138 12.71 -18.32 -17.22
N LYS A 139 13.18 -17.12 -17.64
CA LYS A 139 14.58 -16.71 -17.43
C LYS A 139 14.91 -16.57 -15.96
N ALA A 140 13.96 -16.11 -15.13
CA ALA A 140 14.16 -16.00 -13.70
C ALA A 140 14.24 -17.37 -13.01
N THR A 141 13.39 -18.34 -13.39
CA THR A 141 13.49 -19.72 -12.92
C THR A 141 14.85 -20.31 -13.26
N GLU A 142 15.29 -20.19 -14.52
CA GLU A 142 16.63 -20.63 -14.95
C GLU A 142 17.74 -19.97 -14.11
N ALA A 143 17.61 -18.67 -13.84
CA ALA A 143 18.58 -17.93 -13.05
C ALA A 143 18.58 -18.35 -11.56
N ILE A 144 17.42 -18.71 -11.00
CA ILE A 144 17.29 -19.22 -9.63
C ILE A 144 17.92 -20.60 -9.52
N GLU A 145 17.62 -21.50 -10.46
CA GLU A 145 18.20 -22.85 -10.51
C GLU A 145 19.74 -22.82 -10.59
N ARG A 146 20.30 -21.79 -11.23
CA ARG A 146 21.76 -21.57 -11.30
C ARG A 146 22.34 -20.79 -10.12
N GLY A 147 21.52 -20.29 -9.19
CA GLY A 147 21.97 -19.39 -8.12
C GLY A 147 22.50 -18.05 -8.64
N GLN A 148 22.05 -17.62 -9.82
CA GLN A 148 22.56 -16.49 -10.60
C GLN A 148 21.49 -15.43 -10.90
N LEU A 149 20.42 -15.35 -10.09
CA LEU A 149 19.31 -14.42 -10.29
C LEU A 149 19.78 -12.97 -10.53
N ARG A 150 20.72 -12.49 -9.71
CA ARG A 150 21.26 -11.12 -9.77
C ARG A 150 22.11 -10.82 -11.01
N THR A 151 22.72 -11.84 -11.60
CA THR A 151 23.61 -11.68 -12.76
C THR A 151 22.87 -11.87 -14.07
N MET A 152 21.78 -12.66 -14.07
CA MET A 152 21.03 -13.00 -15.29
C MET A 152 19.78 -12.16 -15.50
N ILE A 153 19.18 -11.59 -14.44
CA ILE A 153 18.02 -10.71 -14.51
C ILE A 153 18.42 -9.34 -13.96
N SER A 154 18.13 -8.28 -14.71
CA SER A 154 18.37 -6.90 -14.27
C SER A 154 17.50 -6.56 -13.05
N GLU A 155 18.01 -5.68 -12.20
CA GLU A 155 17.28 -5.21 -11.01
C GLU A 155 15.93 -4.56 -11.38
N ASP A 156 15.91 -3.78 -12.47
CA ASP A 156 14.67 -3.19 -13.00
C ASP A 156 13.64 -4.24 -13.41
N ALA A 157 14.07 -5.36 -13.99
CA ALA A 157 13.16 -6.44 -14.38
C ALA A 157 12.61 -7.20 -13.16
N ILE A 158 13.43 -7.39 -12.11
CA ILE A 158 12.97 -7.93 -10.83
C ILE A 158 11.94 -6.99 -10.20
N LEU A 159 12.24 -5.70 -10.12
CA LEU A 159 11.35 -4.68 -9.57
C LEU A 159 10.04 -4.57 -10.34
N LEU A 160 10.11 -4.67 -11.67
CA LEU A 160 8.93 -4.68 -12.53
C LEU A 160 8.04 -5.89 -12.24
N ALA A 161 8.63 -7.08 -12.12
CA ALA A 161 7.88 -8.30 -11.82
C ALA A 161 7.23 -8.27 -10.42
N THR A 162 7.91 -7.74 -9.40
CA THR A 162 7.32 -7.56 -8.07
C THR A 162 6.20 -6.53 -8.05
N SER A 163 6.32 -5.49 -8.89
CA SER A 163 5.33 -4.42 -9.05
C SER A 163 4.22 -4.80 -10.04
N ARG A 164 4.00 -6.11 -10.29
CA ARG A 164 2.92 -6.61 -11.17
C ARG A 164 2.95 -5.97 -12.57
N TYR A 165 4.15 -5.72 -13.08
CA TYR A 165 4.42 -5.09 -14.38
C TYR A 165 4.00 -3.62 -14.53
N HIS A 166 3.66 -2.95 -13.43
CA HIS A 166 3.48 -1.50 -13.42
C HIS A 166 4.84 -0.80 -13.43
N ALA A 167 4.94 0.29 -14.18
CA ALA A 167 6.15 1.12 -14.15
C ALA A 167 6.39 1.67 -12.73
N PRO A 168 7.66 1.86 -12.30
CA PRO A 168 7.98 2.29 -10.93
C PRO A 168 7.34 3.62 -10.48
N ASN A 169 6.95 4.47 -11.43
CA ASN A 169 6.32 5.78 -11.19
C ASN A 169 4.81 5.76 -11.44
N SER A 170 4.22 4.59 -11.64
CA SER A 170 2.77 4.45 -11.76
C SER A 170 2.13 4.91 -10.46
N LYS A 171 1.28 5.95 -10.53
CA LYS A 171 0.47 6.41 -9.39
C LYS A 171 -0.49 5.33 -8.89
N THR A 172 -0.73 4.32 -9.72
CA THR A 172 -1.59 3.20 -9.40
C THR A 172 -0.92 2.37 -8.32
N ASN A 173 -1.48 2.41 -7.11
CA ASN A 173 -1.03 1.66 -5.96
C ASN A 173 -1.38 0.16 -6.13
N CYS A 174 -0.79 -0.46 -7.15
CA CYS A 174 -1.15 -1.76 -7.69
C CYS A 174 -0.95 -2.89 -6.66
N VAL A 175 0.06 -2.77 -5.80
CA VAL A 175 0.29 -3.70 -4.70
C VAL A 175 -0.89 -3.66 -3.73
N ASN A 176 -1.38 -2.47 -3.35
CA ASN A 176 -2.52 -2.36 -2.46
C ASN A 176 -3.80 -2.91 -3.09
N ALA A 177 -4.08 -2.57 -4.36
CA ALA A 177 -5.23 -3.12 -5.07
C ALA A 177 -5.18 -4.66 -5.14
N PHE A 178 -4.02 -5.22 -5.48
CA PHE A 178 -3.79 -6.66 -5.51
C PHE A 178 -3.97 -7.30 -4.12
N MET A 179 -3.45 -6.65 -3.07
CA MET A 179 -3.59 -7.13 -1.69
C MET A 179 -5.04 -7.08 -1.21
N SER A 180 -5.79 -6.03 -1.53
CA SER A 180 -7.22 -5.93 -1.21
C SER A 180 -8.04 -7.03 -1.87
N SER A 181 -7.68 -7.46 -3.08
CA SER A 181 -8.39 -8.52 -3.80
C SER A 181 -8.25 -9.91 -3.16
N TYR A 182 -7.26 -10.16 -2.29
CA TYR A 182 -7.17 -11.45 -1.58
C TYR A 182 -8.33 -11.72 -0.62
N HIS A 183 -9.06 -10.68 -0.22
CA HIS A 183 -10.25 -10.84 0.60
C HIS A 183 -11.46 -11.33 -0.21
N ILE A 184 -11.38 -11.28 -1.53
CA ILE A 184 -12.44 -11.75 -2.43
C ILE A 184 -12.40 -13.29 -2.47
N PRO A 185 -13.49 -13.99 -2.10
CA PRO A 185 -13.55 -15.45 -2.15
C PRO A 185 -13.20 -16.00 -3.54
N GLY A 186 -12.34 -17.01 -3.59
CA GLY A 186 -11.87 -17.64 -4.84
C GLY A 186 -10.79 -16.87 -5.61
N TYR A 187 -10.52 -15.60 -5.29
CA TYR A 187 -9.53 -14.79 -6.03
C TYR A 187 -8.12 -15.37 -5.97
N ARG A 188 -7.72 -15.91 -4.80
CA ARG A 188 -6.44 -16.62 -4.65
C ARG A 188 -6.37 -17.83 -5.58
N GLN A 189 -7.41 -18.66 -5.60
CA GLN A 189 -7.48 -19.86 -6.43
C GLN A 189 -7.44 -19.49 -7.92
N ALA A 190 -8.16 -18.44 -8.33
CA ALA A 190 -8.15 -17.92 -9.70
C ALA A 190 -6.76 -17.43 -10.11
N THR A 191 -6.10 -16.64 -9.25
CA THR A 191 -4.74 -16.14 -9.50
C THR A 191 -3.76 -17.30 -9.68
N VAL A 192 -3.78 -18.30 -8.77
CA VAL A 192 -2.88 -19.47 -8.87
C VAL A 192 -3.15 -20.27 -10.14
N LEU A 193 -4.42 -20.46 -10.49
CA LEU A 193 -4.84 -21.17 -11.70
C LEU A 193 -4.31 -20.46 -12.97
N LEU A 194 -4.46 -19.13 -13.05
CA LEU A 194 -3.93 -18.33 -14.17
C LEU A 194 -2.41 -18.37 -14.24
N TYR A 195 -1.71 -18.21 -13.12
CA TYR A 195 -0.25 -18.32 -13.10
C TYR A 195 0.21 -19.68 -13.63
N ARG A 196 -0.41 -20.77 -13.19
CA ARG A 196 -0.08 -22.13 -13.64
C ARG A 196 -0.35 -22.30 -15.14
N ARG A 197 -1.45 -21.73 -15.64
CA ARG A 197 -1.85 -21.74 -17.07
C ARG A 197 -0.89 -20.97 -17.97
N LEU A 198 -0.43 -19.81 -17.51
CA LEU A 198 0.53 -18.97 -18.24
C LEU A 198 1.97 -19.51 -18.18
N GLY A 199 2.20 -20.66 -17.54
CA GLY A 199 3.53 -21.22 -17.32
C GLY A 199 4.39 -20.36 -16.40
N LEU A 200 3.78 -19.52 -15.57
CA LEU A 200 4.49 -18.65 -14.63
C LEU A 200 4.82 -19.44 -13.38
N ASP A 201 6.11 -19.63 -13.15
CA ASP A 201 6.57 -20.29 -11.95
C ASP A 201 6.33 -19.41 -10.73
N GLY A 202 5.55 -19.95 -9.77
CA GLY A 202 5.31 -19.32 -8.49
C GLY A 202 6.59 -19.16 -7.66
N ILE A 203 7.59 -20.01 -7.88
CA ILE A 203 8.92 -19.89 -7.24
C ILE A 203 9.60 -18.61 -7.73
N ALA A 204 9.63 -18.35 -9.03
CA ALA A 204 10.21 -17.12 -9.57
C ALA A 204 9.53 -15.86 -9.02
N PHE A 205 8.19 -15.82 -9.00
CA PHE A 205 7.46 -14.70 -8.40
C PHE A 205 7.84 -14.50 -6.92
N ARG A 206 7.91 -15.59 -6.17
CA ARG A 206 8.24 -15.58 -4.75
C ARG A 206 9.67 -15.11 -4.50
N GLU A 207 10.64 -15.58 -5.28
CA GLU A 207 12.03 -15.14 -5.16
C GLU A 207 12.20 -13.66 -5.55
N PHE A 208 11.41 -13.15 -6.50
CA PHE A 208 11.37 -11.70 -6.74
C PHE A 208 10.86 -10.94 -5.51
N VAL A 209 9.78 -11.41 -4.89
CA VAL A 209 9.24 -10.80 -3.66
C VAL A 209 10.23 -10.90 -2.50
N LEU A 210 10.95 -12.02 -2.35
CA LEU A 210 11.97 -12.19 -1.33
C LEU A 210 13.20 -11.34 -1.58
N TYR A 211 13.65 -11.24 -2.83
CA TYR A 211 14.72 -10.34 -3.25
C TYR A 211 14.38 -8.90 -2.84
N PHE A 212 13.16 -8.47 -3.14
CA PHE A 212 12.68 -7.14 -2.78
C PHE A 212 12.52 -6.96 -1.27
N ALA A 213 12.08 -8.00 -0.55
CA ALA A 213 11.97 -7.96 0.91
C ALA A 213 13.35 -7.92 1.59
N ASP A 214 14.37 -8.59 1.06
CA ASP A 214 15.76 -8.48 1.56
C ASP A 214 16.37 -7.11 1.22
N TRP A 215 15.88 -6.47 0.15
CA TRP A 215 16.15 -5.07 -0.21
C TRP A 215 15.58 -4.05 0.77
N SER A 216 14.78 -4.45 1.77
CA SER A 216 14.39 -3.59 2.91
C SER A 216 15.57 -3.16 3.80
N LYS A 217 16.80 -3.58 3.46
CA LYS A 217 18.06 -2.97 3.91
C LYS A 217 18.51 -1.71 3.14
N LEU A 218 17.81 -1.27 2.09
CA LEU A 218 18.05 0.00 1.40
C LEU A 218 16.82 0.91 1.55
N SER A 219 16.94 1.80 2.53
CA SER A 219 16.01 2.81 3.05
C SER A 219 15.29 3.72 2.03
N SER A 220 15.51 3.63 0.72
CA SER A 220 14.98 4.60 -0.26
C SER A 220 13.49 4.40 -0.56
N ILE A 221 12.98 3.17 -0.58
CA ILE A 221 11.55 2.88 -0.82
C ILE A 221 10.70 3.10 0.44
N ARG A 222 11.31 3.04 1.63
CA ARG A 222 10.64 3.32 2.91
C ARG A 222 10.06 4.74 2.96
N SER A 223 10.62 5.67 2.19
CA SER A 223 10.09 7.04 2.03
C SER A 223 8.90 7.16 1.06
N ARG A 224 8.67 6.14 0.20
CA ARG A 224 7.66 6.17 -0.87
C ARG A 224 6.41 5.32 -0.57
N VAL A 225 6.50 4.37 0.36
CA VAL A 225 5.41 3.41 0.67
C VAL A 225 4.76 3.68 2.04
N THR A 226 5.13 4.75 2.76
CA THR A 226 4.39 5.20 3.95
C THR A 226 3.09 5.92 3.55
N SER A 227 2.19 5.19 2.88
CA SER A 227 0.76 5.45 3.01
C SER A 227 0.26 4.63 4.20
N PRO A 228 -0.35 5.23 5.24
CA PRO A 228 -0.86 4.52 6.42
C PRO A 228 -2.01 3.53 6.14
N SER A 229 -2.34 3.25 4.88
CA SER A 229 -3.57 2.57 4.45
C SER A 229 -3.44 1.07 4.22
N ALA A 230 -2.25 0.47 4.33
CA ALA A 230 -2.11 -0.98 4.32
C ALA A 230 -2.40 -1.50 5.73
N SER A 231 -3.63 -1.96 5.99
CA SER A 231 -4.02 -2.48 7.30
C SER A 231 -3.13 -3.67 7.69
N GLU A 232 -2.57 -3.58 8.90
CA GLU A 232 -1.64 -4.55 9.52
C GLU A 232 -2.10 -6.03 9.49
N PRO A 233 -3.41 -6.36 9.54
CA PRO A 233 -3.88 -7.75 9.40
C PRO A 233 -3.46 -8.40 8.07
N GLY A 234 -3.32 -7.62 6.99
CA GLY A 234 -2.97 -8.14 5.67
C GLY A 234 -1.55 -8.71 5.59
N TYR A 235 -0.59 -8.09 6.28
CA TYR A 235 0.82 -8.51 6.24
C TYR A 235 1.07 -9.81 7.02
N ILE A 236 0.44 -9.95 8.20
CA ILE A 236 0.51 -11.17 9.00
C ILE A 236 -0.16 -12.32 8.26
N ARG A 237 -1.35 -12.07 7.67
CA ARG A 237 -2.05 -13.07 6.87
C ARG A 237 -1.23 -13.53 5.66
N PHE A 238 -0.52 -12.61 4.98
CA PHE A 238 0.39 -12.97 3.89
C PHE A 238 1.55 -13.84 4.36
N THR A 239 2.14 -13.51 5.51
CA THR A 239 3.23 -14.31 6.10
C THR A 239 2.74 -15.74 6.44
N ILE A 240 1.52 -15.86 6.97
CA ILE A 240 0.88 -17.16 7.24
C ILE A 240 0.63 -17.92 5.93
N LEU A 241 0.19 -17.24 4.87
CA LEU A 241 -0.05 -17.85 3.55
C LEU A 241 1.25 -18.31 2.87
N ASP A 242 2.32 -17.52 2.96
CA ASP A 242 3.66 -17.90 2.50
C ASP A 242 4.13 -19.18 3.22
N MET A 243 3.88 -19.28 4.53
CA MET A 243 4.22 -20.46 5.33
C MET A 243 3.42 -21.71 4.97
N ASP A 244 2.12 -21.58 4.72
CA ASP A 244 1.29 -22.72 4.30
C ASP A 244 1.74 -23.26 2.96
N PHE A 245 1.97 -22.36 1.99
CA PHE A 245 2.46 -22.75 0.68
C PHE A 245 3.81 -23.46 0.78
N LEU A 246 4.74 -22.96 1.58
CA LEU A 246 6.04 -23.59 1.78
C LEU A 246 5.93 -24.96 2.43
N THR A 247 5.12 -25.08 3.47
CA THR A 247 4.84 -26.36 4.13
C THR A 247 4.25 -27.35 3.13
N GLU A 248 3.35 -26.91 2.26
CA GLU A 248 2.74 -27.76 1.23
C GLU A 248 3.76 -28.18 0.15
N GLN A 249 4.60 -27.27 -0.35
CA GLN A 249 5.62 -27.61 -1.33
C GLN A 249 6.70 -28.54 -0.75
N HIS A 250 7.06 -28.35 0.52
CA HIS A 250 7.96 -29.23 1.25
C HIS A 250 7.37 -30.62 1.42
N LYS A 251 6.09 -30.74 1.83
CA LYS A 251 5.37 -32.03 1.89
C LYS A 251 5.32 -32.74 0.53
N LYS A 252 5.29 -32.00 -0.57
CA LYS A 252 5.34 -32.53 -1.94
C LYS A 252 6.77 -32.87 -2.41
N GLY A 253 7.79 -32.69 -1.58
CA GLY A 253 9.19 -32.93 -1.92
C GLY A 253 9.78 -31.92 -2.91
N LYS A 254 9.10 -30.79 -3.15
CA LYS A 254 9.50 -29.77 -4.14
C LYS A 254 10.45 -28.71 -3.59
N VAL A 255 10.55 -28.61 -2.28
CA VAL A 255 11.44 -27.68 -1.56
C VAL A 255 12.36 -28.53 -0.70
N SER A 256 13.67 -28.33 -0.83
CA SER A 256 14.63 -29.08 -0.01
C SER A 256 14.46 -28.71 1.47
N ASN A 257 14.92 -29.59 2.35
CA ASN A 257 14.95 -29.32 3.78
C ASN A 257 15.70 -28.00 4.12
N GLN A 258 16.79 -27.73 3.40
CA GLN A 258 17.61 -26.54 3.62
C GLN A 258 16.91 -25.26 3.14
N ASP A 259 16.20 -25.33 2.02
CA ASP A 259 15.42 -24.21 1.50
C ASP A 259 14.25 -23.90 2.42
N ALA A 260 13.54 -24.93 2.91
CA ALA A 260 12.45 -24.75 3.86
C ALA A 260 12.92 -24.00 5.13
N ILE A 261 14.10 -24.35 5.68
CA ILE A 261 14.69 -23.66 6.84
C ILE A 261 15.05 -22.21 6.51
N THR A 262 15.72 -21.98 5.37
CA THR A 262 16.16 -20.65 4.93
C THR A 262 14.98 -19.71 4.76
N LEU A 263 13.87 -20.24 4.25
CA LEU A 263 12.65 -19.49 3.99
C LEU A 263 11.86 -19.22 5.27
N ASN A 264 11.82 -20.19 6.18
CA ASN A 264 11.30 -20.00 7.53
C ASN A 264 12.07 -18.86 8.26
N TRP A 265 13.39 -18.78 8.07
CA TRP A 265 14.22 -17.71 8.62
C TRP A 265 13.95 -16.32 8.00
N ALA A 266 13.75 -16.27 6.67
CA ALA A 266 13.36 -15.03 6.00
C ALA A 266 11.99 -14.52 6.50
N LEU A 267 11.06 -15.44 6.77
CA LEU A 267 9.74 -15.11 7.31
C LEU A 267 9.80 -14.64 8.77
N LEU A 268 10.64 -15.24 9.61
CA LEU A 268 10.93 -14.74 10.96
C LEU A 268 11.43 -13.29 10.95
N LYS A 269 12.34 -12.96 10.03
CA LYS A 269 12.80 -11.58 9.85
C LYS A 269 11.66 -10.64 9.46
N LYS A 270 10.79 -11.05 8.54
CA LYS A 270 9.60 -10.26 8.14
C LYS A 270 8.66 -10.01 9.33
N LEU A 271 8.41 -11.02 10.15
CA LEU A 271 7.57 -10.91 11.35
C LEU A 271 8.18 -9.97 12.39
N ARG A 272 9.50 -9.99 12.57
CA ARG A 272 10.20 -9.03 13.45
C ARG A 272 10.01 -7.58 13.00
N ILE A 273 9.97 -7.33 11.69
CA ILE A 273 9.70 -5.99 11.14
C ILE A 273 8.24 -5.58 11.37
N ALA A 274 7.30 -6.53 11.32
CA ALA A 274 5.87 -6.27 11.50
C ALA A 274 5.47 -5.92 12.96
N ILE A 275 6.28 -6.26 13.96
CA ILE A 275 6.01 -6.01 15.41
C ILE A 275 5.98 -4.52 15.81
N VAL A 276 6.29 -3.61 14.89
CA VAL A 276 6.40 -2.17 15.20
C VAL A 276 5.05 -1.53 15.62
N HIS A 277 3.90 -2.18 15.39
CA HIS A 277 2.55 -1.67 15.76
C HIS A 277 1.58 -2.85 16.08
N PRO A 278 0.32 -2.65 16.55
CA PRO A 278 -0.23 -2.25 17.87
C PRO A 278 -0.08 -3.36 18.96
N PRO A 279 -0.50 -3.16 20.24
CA PRO A 279 -0.09 -3.99 21.38
C PRO A 279 -0.62 -5.44 21.44
N PHE A 280 -1.83 -5.73 20.96
CA PHE A 280 -2.46 -7.06 21.16
C PHE A 280 -1.90 -8.14 20.20
N VAL A 281 -1.80 -7.81 18.91
CA VAL A 281 -1.13 -8.63 17.89
C VAL A 281 0.35 -8.85 18.23
N ARG A 282 0.95 -7.88 18.93
CA ARG A 282 2.34 -7.93 19.39
C ARG A 282 2.64 -9.13 20.28
N ALA A 283 1.75 -9.52 21.19
CA ALA A 283 2.04 -10.56 22.16
C ALA A 283 2.07 -11.95 21.51
N ALA A 284 1.04 -12.29 20.74
CA ALA A 284 0.96 -13.56 20.02
C ALA A 284 2.07 -13.68 18.96
N VAL A 285 2.34 -12.62 18.20
CA VAL A 285 3.43 -12.61 17.20
C VAL A 285 4.80 -12.69 17.89
N LYS A 286 5.03 -12.01 19.02
CA LYS A 286 6.27 -12.14 19.81
C LYS A 286 6.46 -13.55 20.33
N GLN A 287 5.40 -14.17 20.87
CA GLN A 287 5.47 -15.54 21.36
C GLN A 287 5.79 -16.51 20.23
N MET A 288 5.17 -16.32 19.06
CA MET A 288 5.45 -17.13 17.88
C MET A 288 6.91 -16.98 17.43
N ILE A 289 7.43 -15.75 17.36
CA ILE A 289 8.83 -15.51 17.02
C ILE A 289 9.76 -16.20 18.02
N SER A 290 9.50 -16.07 19.32
CA SER A 290 10.28 -16.74 20.38
C SER A 290 10.25 -18.27 20.22
N ASN A 291 9.07 -18.85 19.98
CA ASN A 291 8.92 -20.28 19.74
C ASN A 291 9.73 -20.72 18.53
N MET A 292 9.61 -20.01 17.40
CA MET A 292 10.31 -20.35 16.16
C MET A 292 11.83 -20.19 16.28
N GLU A 293 12.31 -19.19 17.02
CA GLU A 293 13.73 -19.02 17.36
C GLU A 293 14.24 -20.20 18.19
N SER A 294 13.48 -20.65 19.19
CA SER A 294 13.81 -21.81 19.99
C SER A 294 13.85 -23.10 19.17
N LEU A 295 12.87 -23.33 18.28
CA LEU A 295 12.88 -24.48 17.37
C LEU A 295 14.11 -24.47 16.46
N GLN A 296 14.52 -23.30 16.00
CA GLN A 296 15.70 -23.13 15.16
C GLN A 296 16.99 -23.41 15.93
N GLU A 297 17.11 -22.93 17.17
CA GLU A 297 18.26 -23.22 18.03
C GLU A 297 18.38 -24.72 18.30
N GLN A 298 17.26 -25.40 18.60
CA GLN A 298 17.24 -26.86 18.79
C GLN A 298 17.70 -27.61 17.53
N HIS A 299 17.32 -27.15 16.35
CA HIS A 299 17.79 -27.72 15.08
C HIS A 299 19.29 -27.50 14.87
N GLN A 300 19.80 -26.29 15.14
CA GLN A 300 21.24 -26.00 15.03
C GLN A 300 22.09 -26.84 15.98
N LEU A 301 21.55 -27.19 17.15
CA LEU A 301 22.18 -28.11 18.11
C LEU A 301 22.07 -29.59 17.72
N GLY A 302 21.34 -29.92 16.63
CA GLY A 302 21.10 -31.29 16.21
C GLY A 302 20.06 -32.04 17.04
N ASN A 303 19.33 -31.34 17.92
CA ASN A 303 18.31 -31.92 18.80
C ASN A 303 16.95 -32.08 18.11
N MET A 304 16.77 -31.46 16.95
CA MET A 304 15.56 -31.56 16.13
C MET A 304 15.93 -31.76 14.67
N THR A 305 15.18 -32.62 14.00
CA THR A 305 15.21 -32.77 12.54
C THR A 305 14.46 -31.63 11.86
N VAL A 306 14.75 -31.40 10.57
CA VAL A 306 14.03 -30.40 9.77
C VAL A 306 12.52 -30.64 9.75
N GLN A 307 12.11 -31.91 9.66
CA GLN A 307 10.71 -32.31 9.65
C GLN A 307 10.00 -31.89 10.94
N GLU A 308 10.66 -32.05 12.10
CA GLU A 308 10.12 -31.66 13.39
C GLU A 308 10.04 -30.13 13.52
N VAL A 309 11.03 -29.38 13.02
CA VAL A 309 10.99 -27.91 12.98
C VAL A 309 9.79 -27.43 12.16
N MET A 310 9.60 -27.98 10.96
CA MET A 310 8.49 -27.61 10.08
C MET A 310 7.14 -27.95 10.70
N THR A 311 7.02 -29.13 11.32
CA THR A 311 5.79 -29.56 12.00
C THR A 311 5.44 -28.63 13.16
N ARG A 312 6.39 -28.37 14.06
CA ARG A 312 6.14 -27.47 15.21
C ARG A 312 5.96 -26.01 14.80
N THR A 313 6.58 -25.58 13.71
CA THR A 313 6.33 -24.26 13.11
C THR A 313 4.88 -24.17 12.60
N ALA A 314 4.40 -25.22 11.93
CA ALA A 314 3.00 -25.30 11.48
C ALA A 314 2.03 -25.26 12.67
N ASP A 315 2.34 -25.97 13.77
CA ASP A 315 1.54 -25.91 15.00
C ASP A 315 1.47 -24.50 15.58
N CYS A 316 2.61 -23.78 15.63
CA CYS A 316 2.64 -22.39 16.08
C CYS A 316 1.76 -21.47 15.22
N LEU A 317 1.71 -21.70 13.91
CA LEU A 317 0.85 -20.95 12.99
C LEU A 317 -0.63 -21.27 13.18
N VAL A 318 -0.97 -22.53 13.47
CA VAL A 318 -2.34 -22.93 13.82
C VAL A 318 -2.79 -22.25 15.11
N SER A 319 -1.93 -22.19 16.13
CA SER A 319 -2.19 -21.43 17.36
C SER A 319 -2.39 -19.94 17.06
N LEU A 320 -1.51 -19.33 16.25
CA LEU A 320 -1.68 -17.92 15.86
C LEU A 320 -3.00 -17.68 15.11
N ARG A 321 -3.45 -18.63 14.27
CA ARG A 321 -4.77 -18.55 13.62
C ARG A 321 -5.90 -18.63 14.61
N ALA A 322 -5.86 -19.57 15.54
CA ALA A 322 -6.88 -19.72 16.57
C ALA A 322 -6.96 -18.47 17.47
N ASP A 323 -5.81 -17.91 17.85
CA ASP A 323 -5.72 -16.66 18.59
C ASP A 323 -6.25 -15.48 17.75
N SER A 324 -5.96 -15.45 16.45
CA SER A 324 -6.50 -14.42 15.55
C SER A 324 -8.01 -14.56 15.30
N ALA A 325 -8.54 -15.78 15.34
CA ALA A 325 -9.96 -16.08 15.13
C ALA A 325 -10.79 -15.91 16.40
N SER A 326 -10.15 -15.95 17.58
CA SER A 326 -10.77 -15.67 18.88
C SER A 326 -10.76 -14.20 19.27
N LEU A 327 -10.07 -13.36 18.48
CA LEU A 327 -10.36 -11.93 18.48
C LEU A 327 -11.85 -11.74 18.19
N PRO A 328 -12.54 -10.82 18.89
CA PRO A 328 -13.91 -10.49 18.54
C PRO A 328 -13.93 -10.20 17.03
N PRO A 329 -14.91 -10.74 16.27
CA PRO A 329 -15.00 -10.48 14.86
C PRO A 329 -14.93 -8.97 14.68
N ASP A 330 -13.91 -8.52 13.94
CA ASP A 330 -13.82 -7.13 13.51
C ASP A 330 -15.21 -6.78 12.96
N PRO A 331 -15.84 -5.66 13.40
CA PRO A 331 -17.09 -5.24 12.78
C PRO A 331 -16.86 -5.29 11.28
N ASP A 332 -17.68 -6.07 10.56
CA ASP A 332 -17.47 -6.45 9.16
C ASP A 332 -16.71 -5.34 8.44
N PRO A 333 -15.48 -5.56 7.94
CA PRO A 333 -14.66 -4.49 7.40
C PRO A 333 -15.37 -3.73 6.28
N ALA A 334 -16.37 -4.33 5.62
CA ALA A 334 -17.27 -3.61 4.73
C ALA A 334 -18.24 -2.67 5.48
N ILE A 335 -18.78 -3.06 6.63
CA ILE A 335 -19.57 -2.21 7.53
C ILE A 335 -18.69 -1.12 8.18
N ALA A 336 -17.50 -1.45 8.67
CA ALA A 336 -16.58 -0.47 9.28
C ALA A 336 -16.05 0.53 8.24
N ALA A 337 -15.69 0.08 7.03
CA ALA A 337 -15.31 0.96 5.94
C ALA A 337 -16.50 1.78 5.43
N ARG A 338 -17.71 1.21 5.30
CA ARG A 338 -18.93 1.97 4.96
C ARG A 338 -19.23 3.04 6.01
N ARG A 339 -19.17 2.70 7.30
CA ARG A 339 -19.36 3.66 8.40
C ARG A 339 -18.31 4.75 8.40
N LEU A 340 -17.05 4.41 8.12
CA LEU A 340 -15.98 5.40 8.01
C LEU A 340 -16.16 6.31 6.79
N ASP A 341 -16.61 5.76 5.66
CA ASP A 341 -16.91 6.53 4.44
C ASP A 341 -18.11 7.47 4.66
N GLU A 342 -19.16 6.99 5.35
CA GLU A 342 -20.29 7.80 5.82
C GLU A 342 -19.86 8.89 6.82
N ASP A 343 -18.90 8.58 7.71
CA ASP A 343 -18.37 9.53 8.71
C ASP A 343 -17.34 10.50 8.13
N CYS A 344 -16.73 10.18 6.99
CA CYS A 344 -15.77 11.03 6.29
C CYS A 344 -16.44 11.87 5.18
N GLY A 345 -17.54 11.37 4.61
CA GLY A 345 -18.35 12.01 3.60
C GLY A 345 -19.46 12.86 4.20
N GLY A 346 -19.21 14.15 4.36
CA GLY A 346 -20.26 15.10 4.72
C GLY A 346 -21.34 15.28 3.64
N SER A 347 -22.45 15.93 3.98
CA SER A 347 -23.66 16.07 3.15
C SER A 347 -23.52 17.00 1.92
N GLY A 348 -22.30 17.28 1.46
CA GLY A 348 -22.04 18.12 0.28
C GLY A 348 -20.67 18.80 0.26
N PRO A 349 -20.35 19.50 -0.84
CA PRO A 349 -19.05 20.14 -1.03
C PRO A 349 -18.81 21.34 -0.09
N TRP A 350 -17.53 21.59 0.20
CA TRP A 350 -17.04 22.82 0.83
C TRP A 350 -16.89 23.94 -0.21
N PRO A 351 -17.02 25.23 0.18
CA PRO A 351 -16.74 26.34 -0.74
C PRO A 351 -15.26 26.33 -1.18
N PRO A 352 -14.94 26.75 -2.42
CA PRO A 352 -13.59 26.64 -3.00
C PRO A 352 -12.48 27.30 -2.19
N THR A 353 -12.80 28.31 -1.38
CA THR A 353 -11.83 29.07 -0.59
C THR A 353 -11.60 28.52 0.81
N SER A 354 -12.29 27.45 1.22
CA SER A 354 -12.17 26.87 2.56
C SER A 354 -11.40 25.55 2.55
N ALA A 355 -10.60 25.33 3.59
CA ALA A 355 -9.96 24.02 3.79
C ALA A 355 -11.05 22.99 4.12
N PRO A 356 -11.16 21.89 3.34
CA PRO A 356 -12.15 20.86 3.60
C PRO A 356 -11.89 20.25 4.97
N ARG A 357 -12.97 20.03 5.71
CA ARG A 357 -12.95 19.28 6.97
C ARG A 357 -13.82 18.05 6.78
N ASN A 358 -13.74 17.12 7.71
CA ASN A 358 -14.72 16.05 7.89
C ASN A 358 -15.03 15.92 9.40
N PRO A 359 -16.14 15.26 9.79
CA PRO A 359 -16.49 15.06 11.20
C PRO A 359 -15.32 14.54 12.06
N VAL A 360 -14.55 13.57 11.54
CA VAL A 360 -13.37 13.00 12.22
C VAL A 360 -12.30 14.06 12.50
N SER A 361 -12.03 14.97 11.56
CA SER A 361 -11.04 16.04 11.71
C SER A 361 -11.47 17.11 12.72
N ILE A 362 -12.78 17.36 12.84
CA ILE A 362 -13.34 18.27 13.85
C ILE A 362 -13.19 17.62 15.24
N PHE A 363 -13.53 16.35 15.38
CA PHE A 363 -13.29 15.58 16.60
C PHE A 363 -11.81 15.57 16.99
N ALA A 364 -10.92 15.24 16.05
CA ALA A 364 -9.48 15.19 16.29
C ALA A 364 -8.98 16.53 16.83
N ARG A 365 -9.39 17.63 16.20
CA ARG A 365 -9.01 18.99 16.63
C ARG A 365 -9.61 19.36 17.98
N ALA A 366 -10.89 19.05 18.22
CA ALA A 366 -11.57 19.35 19.47
C ALA A 366 -10.94 18.64 20.67
N ASN A 367 -10.33 17.46 20.44
CA ASN A 367 -9.71 16.64 21.47
C ASN A 367 -8.17 16.70 21.44
N ASN A 368 -7.58 17.65 20.69
CA ASN A 368 -6.13 17.80 20.53
C ASN A 368 -5.41 16.50 20.13
N LEU A 369 -6.04 15.67 19.31
CA LEU A 369 -5.45 14.43 18.80
C LEU A 369 -4.54 14.75 17.60
N SER A 370 -3.23 14.69 17.79
CA SER A 370 -2.26 14.75 16.70
C SER A 370 -2.03 13.34 16.12
N GLY A 371 -2.52 13.07 14.91
CA GLY A 371 -2.29 11.80 14.20
C GLY A 371 -3.56 11.02 13.85
N ASN A 372 -3.48 9.68 13.88
CA ASN A 372 -4.58 8.79 13.51
C ASN A 372 -5.71 8.80 14.57
N ALA A 373 -6.67 9.71 14.43
CA ALA A 373 -7.82 9.85 15.32
C ALA A 373 -8.91 8.79 15.08
N ILE A 374 -8.76 7.92 14.07
CA ILE A 374 -9.77 6.93 13.68
C ILE A 374 -10.14 5.95 14.81
N PRO A 375 -9.19 5.38 15.58
CA PRO A 375 -9.55 4.47 16.66
C PRO A 375 -10.43 5.15 17.72
N SER A 376 -10.04 6.34 18.18
CA SER A 376 -10.81 7.10 19.18
C SER A 376 -12.14 7.62 18.64
N TRP A 377 -12.25 7.82 17.32
CA TRP A 377 -13.52 8.14 16.66
C TRP A 377 -14.46 6.93 16.64
N LEU A 378 -13.96 5.74 16.37
CA LEU A 378 -14.76 4.51 16.35
C LEU A 378 -15.32 4.14 17.73
N ASP A 379 -14.64 4.54 18.79
CA ASP A 379 -15.08 4.35 20.19
C ASP A 379 -16.20 5.30 20.63
N LEU A 380 -16.52 6.35 19.86
CA LEU A 380 -17.62 7.26 20.16
C LEU A 380 -18.98 6.56 19.97
N SER A 381 -19.95 6.90 20.82
CA SER A 381 -21.35 6.52 20.57
C SER A 381 -21.87 7.22 19.30
N GLU A 382 -22.89 6.63 18.66
CA GLU A 382 -23.48 7.27 17.46
C GLU A 382 -24.06 8.66 17.77
N ASP A 383 -24.59 8.89 18.99
CA ASP A 383 -25.04 10.22 19.41
C ASP A 383 -23.89 11.24 19.46
N GLN A 384 -22.70 10.81 19.89
CA GLN A 384 -21.50 11.66 19.90
C GLN A 384 -21.00 11.92 18.48
N LYS A 385 -20.99 10.90 17.60
CA LYS A 385 -20.62 11.08 16.19
C LYS A 385 -21.59 12.01 15.49
N GLU A 386 -22.89 11.86 15.72
CA GLU A 386 -23.93 12.73 15.15
C GLU A 386 -23.76 14.19 15.60
N ALA A 387 -23.34 14.42 16.86
CA ALA A 387 -23.01 15.78 17.31
C ALA A 387 -21.85 16.40 16.51
N TYR A 388 -20.82 15.61 16.17
CA TYR A 388 -19.73 16.08 15.30
C TYR A 388 -20.16 16.21 13.83
N ARG A 389 -21.04 15.34 13.31
CA ARG A 389 -21.66 15.51 11.98
C ARG A 389 -22.48 16.80 11.90
N ALA A 390 -23.23 17.14 12.95
CA ALA A 390 -23.97 18.39 13.05
C ALA A 390 -23.05 19.63 13.13
N GLN A 391 -21.95 19.56 13.89
CA GLN A 391 -20.94 20.61 13.93
C GLN A 391 -20.28 20.80 12.56
N TYR A 392 -19.97 19.69 11.88
CA TYR A 392 -19.46 19.69 10.52
C TYR A 392 -20.38 20.43 9.56
N GLU A 393 -21.67 20.09 9.53
CA GLU A 393 -22.65 20.74 8.65
C GLU A 393 -22.84 22.22 9.00
N THR A 394 -22.80 22.57 10.28
CA THR A 394 -22.87 23.97 10.72
C THR A 394 -21.66 24.77 10.20
N ALA A 395 -20.45 24.26 10.41
CA ALA A 395 -19.21 24.89 9.92
C ALA A 395 -19.18 25.00 8.39
N ARG A 396 -19.73 24.00 7.68
CA ARG A 396 -19.84 24.02 6.21
C ARG A 396 -20.80 25.11 5.74
N ARG A 397 -21.97 25.26 6.37
CA ARG A 397 -22.94 26.33 6.05
C ARG A 397 -22.38 27.72 6.33
N GLU A 398 -21.73 27.90 7.48
CA GLU A 398 -21.07 29.17 7.83
C GLU A 398 -19.97 29.53 6.82
N ALA A 399 -19.18 28.56 6.37
CA ALA A 399 -18.17 28.77 5.34
C ALA A 399 -18.79 29.21 4.01
N TRP A 400 -19.92 28.62 3.59
CA TRP A 400 -20.65 29.04 2.39
C TRP A 400 -21.20 30.46 2.50
N VAL A 401 -21.83 30.80 3.63
CA VAL A 401 -22.30 32.17 3.89
C VAL A 401 -21.16 33.19 3.84
N ALA A 402 -20.00 32.84 4.43
CA ALA A 402 -18.81 33.69 4.38
C ALA A 402 -18.27 33.85 2.93
N HIS A 403 -18.26 32.78 2.15
CA HIS A 403 -17.85 32.81 0.74
C HIS A 403 -18.79 33.67 -0.12
N GLU A 404 -20.11 33.52 0.04
CA GLU A 404 -21.11 34.33 -0.67
C GLU A 404 -21.02 35.81 -0.27
N THR A 405 -20.85 36.10 1.02
CA THR A 405 -20.67 37.48 1.50
C THR A 405 -19.41 38.11 0.90
N ALA A 406 -18.29 37.39 0.91
CA ALA A 406 -17.02 37.85 0.31
C ALA A 406 -17.11 38.04 -1.21
N THR A 407 -18.01 37.33 -1.89
CA THR A 407 -18.23 37.45 -3.34
C THR A 407 -19.16 38.63 -3.68
N THR A 408 -20.04 39.01 -2.75
CA THR A 408 -21.06 40.06 -2.96
C THR A 408 -20.57 41.46 -2.58
N GLU A 409 -19.54 41.56 -1.73
CA GLU A 409 -18.91 42.85 -1.45
C GLU A 409 -18.23 43.41 -2.71
N PRO A 410 -18.67 44.58 -3.23
CA PRO A 410 -18.08 45.16 -4.42
C PRO A 410 -16.61 45.45 -4.12
N ALA A 411 -15.71 44.95 -4.97
CA ALA A 411 -14.28 45.13 -4.85
C ALA A 411 -13.92 46.63 -4.74
N VAL A 412 -13.85 47.13 -3.51
CA VAL A 412 -13.33 48.46 -3.23
C VAL A 412 -11.86 48.40 -3.62
N GLN A 413 -11.55 49.07 -4.73
CA GLN A 413 -10.19 49.21 -5.28
C GLN A 413 -9.29 49.90 -4.26
N ILE A 414 -8.73 49.13 -3.32
CA ILE A 414 -7.54 49.52 -2.60
C ILE A 414 -6.37 48.93 -3.38
N GLY A 415 -5.64 49.83 -4.04
CA GLY A 415 -4.56 49.50 -4.96
C GLY A 415 -3.45 48.71 -4.28
N GLN A 416 -3.35 47.43 -4.67
CA GLN A 416 -2.18 46.75 -5.22
C GLN A 416 -2.61 45.30 -5.41
N PRO A 417 -2.42 44.69 -6.59
CA PRO A 417 -2.77 43.29 -6.77
C PRO A 417 -1.87 42.46 -5.86
N SER A 418 -2.44 41.90 -4.79
CA SER A 418 -1.85 40.74 -4.13
C SER A 418 -1.53 39.73 -5.23
N PRO A 419 -0.29 39.20 -5.31
CA PRO A 419 0.06 38.24 -6.33
C PRO A 419 -0.92 37.07 -6.31
N PRO A 420 -1.29 36.49 -7.46
CA PRO A 420 -2.29 35.45 -7.53
C PRO A 420 -1.95 34.33 -6.55
N ARG A 421 -2.88 34.02 -5.64
CA ARG A 421 -2.79 32.96 -4.63
C ARG A 421 -2.57 31.56 -5.23
N ASN A 422 -2.74 31.42 -6.54
CA ASN A 422 -2.36 30.25 -7.33
C ASN A 422 -0.84 30.01 -7.38
N ARG A 423 -0.01 30.94 -6.89
CA ARG A 423 1.44 30.70 -6.72
C ARG A 423 1.78 30.00 -5.40
N GLU A 424 0.95 30.08 -4.36
CA GLU A 424 1.19 29.39 -3.08
C GLU A 424 0.78 27.91 -3.12
N GLN A 425 -0.29 27.54 -3.84
CA GLN A 425 -0.62 26.11 -4.05
C GLN A 425 0.27 25.42 -5.08
N GLY A 426 0.93 26.18 -5.97
CA GLY A 426 1.89 25.66 -6.95
C GLY A 426 3.34 25.58 -6.45
N GLN A 427 3.67 26.21 -5.32
CA GLN A 427 5.02 26.19 -4.74
C GLN A 427 5.20 25.09 -3.67
N ASP A 428 4.11 24.54 -3.12
CA ASP A 428 4.18 23.45 -2.13
C ASP A 428 4.45 22.05 -2.74
N LEU A 429 4.54 21.94 -4.08
CA LEU A 429 4.77 20.66 -4.77
C LEU A 429 5.99 20.64 -5.72
N ARG A 430 6.90 21.62 -5.61
CA ARG A 430 8.22 21.53 -6.24
C ARG A 430 9.29 22.09 -5.32
N TRP A 431 9.95 21.21 -4.56
CA TRP A 431 11.42 21.11 -4.40
C TRP A 431 11.74 19.85 -3.55
N PRO A 432 12.43 18.83 -4.10
CA PRO A 432 13.19 17.91 -3.28
C PRO A 432 14.44 18.67 -2.79
N TYR A 433 14.88 18.46 -1.55
CA TYR A 433 16.01 19.13 -0.86
C TYR A 433 15.68 20.46 -0.16
N ASN A 434 15.24 20.38 1.10
CA ASN A 434 15.41 21.46 2.08
C ASN A 434 16.85 21.41 2.64
N LEU A 435 17.73 22.19 2.04
CA LEU A 435 18.93 22.72 2.71
C LEU A 435 18.52 23.95 3.54
N GLU A 436 18.69 23.82 4.85
CA GLU A 436 18.93 24.87 5.85
C GLU A 436 18.35 26.27 5.59
N ILE A 437 17.16 26.56 6.14
CA ILE A 437 16.76 27.92 6.52
C ILE A 437 16.99 28.07 8.03
N PRO A 438 17.96 28.88 8.48
CA PRO A 438 18.11 29.22 9.90
C PRO A 438 16.90 30.07 10.34
N GLY A 439 16.10 29.56 11.29
CA GLY A 439 15.08 30.36 11.99
C GLY A 439 13.62 29.89 11.91
N ALA A 440 13.29 28.82 11.19
CA ALA A 440 11.93 28.27 11.23
C ALA A 440 11.71 27.42 12.51
N PRO A 441 10.72 27.73 13.36
CA PRO A 441 10.46 26.95 14.57
C PRO A 441 9.77 25.64 14.18
N ARG A 442 10.50 24.53 14.21
CA ARG A 442 9.88 23.20 14.32
C ARG A 442 9.33 23.06 15.74
N GLU A 443 8.04 22.78 15.89
CA GLU A 443 7.49 22.31 17.17
C GLU A 443 8.18 20.99 17.52
N ARG A 444 9.11 21.07 18.48
CA ARG A 444 9.89 19.94 18.98
C ARG A 444 9.04 19.21 20.01
N LEU A 445 8.90 17.90 19.89
CA LEU A 445 8.51 17.07 21.02
C LEU A 445 9.64 17.12 22.07
N PRO A 446 9.40 17.62 23.29
CA PRO A 446 10.43 17.69 24.31
C PRO A 446 10.96 16.27 24.62
N GLY A 447 12.27 16.08 24.53
CA GLY A 447 12.93 14.83 24.96
C GLY A 447 13.18 13.78 23.88
N LEU A 448 12.68 13.93 22.64
CA LEU A 448 13.04 13.00 21.56
C LEU A 448 14.40 13.39 20.93
N PRO A 449 15.42 12.50 20.91
CA PRO A 449 16.63 12.76 20.16
C PRO A 449 16.31 12.84 18.66
N MET A 450 16.98 13.73 17.92
CA MET A 450 16.86 13.75 16.46
C MET A 450 17.51 12.49 15.87
N PRO A 451 16.91 11.84 14.87
CA PRO A 451 17.60 10.81 14.09
C PRO A 451 18.90 11.40 13.54
N PRO A 452 20.01 10.65 13.60
CA PRO A 452 21.26 11.12 13.04
C PRO A 452 21.05 11.36 11.54
N MET A 453 21.37 12.57 11.09
CA MET A 453 21.43 12.85 9.66
C MET A 453 22.62 12.10 9.07
N MET A 454 22.45 11.56 7.87
CA MET A 454 23.54 10.90 7.14
C MET A 454 24.77 11.81 7.09
N VAL A 455 25.89 11.33 7.62
CA VAL A 455 27.19 12.01 7.54
C VAL A 455 27.91 11.51 6.29
N THR A 456 28.13 12.39 5.31
CA THR A 456 28.87 12.07 4.08
C THR A 456 30.31 12.56 4.16
N GLY A 457 31.22 11.98 3.37
CA GLY A 457 32.60 12.47 3.26
C GLY A 457 32.68 13.95 2.93
N LEU A 458 31.83 14.43 2.00
CA LEU A 458 31.72 15.85 1.64
C LEU A 458 31.34 16.74 2.82
N ARG A 459 30.45 16.27 3.71
CA ARG A 459 30.06 17.03 4.91
C ARG A 459 31.22 17.15 5.89
N VAL A 460 31.93 16.05 6.14
CA VAL A 460 33.13 16.05 7.00
C VAL A 460 34.21 16.97 6.44
N PHE A 461 34.44 16.92 5.13
CA PHE A 461 35.38 17.81 4.44
C PHE A 461 34.98 19.29 4.57
N ARG A 462 33.70 19.61 4.33
CA ARG A 462 33.19 20.97 4.47
C ARG A 462 33.34 21.51 5.88
N ASP A 463 33.02 20.70 6.89
CA ASP A 463 33.10 21.10 8.30
C ASP A 463 34.58 21.36 8.71
N GLU A 464 35.56 20.73 8.05
CA GLU A 464 37.00 21.01 8.25
C GLU A 464 37.51 22.26 7.55
N LEU A 465 36.87 22.68 6.46
CA LEU A 465 37.25 23.90 5.72
C LEU A 465 36.93 25.20 6.48
N GLN A 466 36.35 25.10 7.68
CA GLN A 466 35.85 26.19 8.53
C GLN A 466 34.68 26.98 7.88
N GLU A 467 33.86 27.64 8.71
CA GLU A 467 32.54 28.22 8.35
C GLU A 467 32.53 29.31 7.24
N GLN A 468 33.66 29.63 6.62
CA GLN A 468 33.76 30.74 5.64
C GLN A 468 33.71 30.31 4.16
N VAL A 469 33.63 29.00 3.86
CA VAL A 469 33.59 28.52 2.48
C VAL A 469 32.15 28.27 2.06
N SER A 470 31.72 28.84 0.93
CA SER A 470 30.38 28.61 0.40
C SER A 470 30.19 27.13 0.02
N PHE A 471 28.95 26.63 0.02
CA PHE A 471 28.71 25.23 -0.34
C PHE A 471 29.19 24.90 -1.76
N ALA A 472 29.05 25.84 -2.70
CA ALA A 472 29.56 25.69 -4.06
C ALA A 472 31.09 25.54 -4.08
N ASP A 473 31.82 26.40 -3.36
CA ASP A 473 33.27 26.33 -3.27
C ASP A 473 33.74 25.04 -2.58
N ALA A 474 32.98 24.51 -1.61
CA ALA A 474 33.27 23.25 -0.96
C ALA A 474 33.11 22.06 -1.93
N CYS A 475 32.10 22.08 -2.80
CA CYS A 475 31.92 21.08 -3.85
C CYS A 475 33.07 21.12 -4.87
N ASP A 476 33.45 22.32 -5.35
CA ASP A 476 34.54 22.45 -6.33
C ASP A 476 35.88 21.94 -5.76
N ARG A 477 36.16 22.23 -4.48
CA ARG A 477 37.36 21.74 -3.80
C ARG A 477 37.30 20.24 -3.51
N TRP A 478 36.10 19.71 -3.23
CA TRP A 478 35.89 18.27 -3.05
C TRP A 478 36.13 17.50 -4.34
N ASP A 479 35.68 18.02 -5.48
CA ASP A 479 35.91 17.43 -6.79
C ASP A 479 37.38 17.50 -7.23
N ALA A 480 38.14 18.44 -6.67
CA ALA A 480 39.58 18.55 -6.87
C ALA A 480 40.43 17.60 -5.98
N LEU A 481 39.83 16.90 -5.01
CA LEU A 481 40.53 15.91 -4.19
C LEU A 481 40.85 14.64 -4.99
N THR A 482 41.97 13.99 -4.67
CA THR A 482 42.24 12.65 -5.21
C THR A 482 41.28 11.62 -4.64
N ASP A 483 41.16 10.47 -5.31
CA ASP A 483 40.31 9.37 -4.83
C ASP A 483 40.75 8.88 -3.45
N GLU A 484 42.06 8.81 -3.19
CA GLU A 484 42.59 8.41 -1.88
C GLU A 484 42.18 9.39 -0.78
N GLN A 485 42.17 10.70 -1.06
CA GLN A 485 41.73 11.71 -0.11
C GLN A 485 40.22 11.61 0.15
N ARG A 486 39.41 11.43 -0.90
CA ARG A 486 37.95 11.23 -0.76
C ARG A 486 37.62 9.97 0.04
N VAL A 487 38.35 8.88 -0.17
CA VAL A 487 38.21 7.64 0.62
C VAL A 487 38.51 7.86 2.10
N GLN A 488 39.50 8.68 2.45
CA GLN A 488 39.78 9.02 3.86
C GLN A 488 38.62 9.79 4.50
N TYR A 489 38.02 10.74 3.77
CA TYR A 489 36.85 11.48 4.26
C TYR A 489 35.61 10.60 4.40
N GLU A 490 35.35 9.69 3.45
CA GLU A 490 34.24 8.72 3.55
C GLU A 490 34.44 7.74 4.70
N ALA A 491 35.68 7.27 4.94
CA ALA A 491 35.97 6.40 6.08
C ALA A 491 35.69 7.10 7.41
N ARG A 492 36.03 8.39 7.52
CA ARG A 492 35.74 9.21 8.71
C ARG A 492 34.25 9.49 8.87
N ALA A 493 33.56 9.79 7.76
CA ALA A 493 32.12 10.00 7.76
C ALA A 493 31.37 8.75 8.26
N LYS A 494 31.80 7.56 7.84
CA LYS A 494 31.27 6.29 8.34
C LYS A 494 31.45 6.12 9.85
N VAL A 495 32.63 6.43 10.41
CA VAL A 495 32.87 6.35 11.87
C VAL A 495 31.93 7.30 12.62
N LEU A 496 31.71 8.51 12.10
CA LEU A 496 30.78 9.48 12.69
C LEU A 496 29.33 9.02 12.59
N ASP A 497 28.93 8.45 11.45
CA ASP A 497 27.58 7.91 11.24
C ASP A 497 27.31 6.73 12.20
N ASP A 498 28.26 5.81 12.34
CA ASP A 498 28.18 4.68 13.28
C ASP A 498 28.09 5.16 14.74
N ALA A 499 28.87 6.18 15.11
CA ALA A 499 28.82 6.78 16.45
C ALA A 499 27.49 7.50 16.71
N ALA A 500 26.98 8.25 15.73
CA ALA A 500 25.72 8.98 15.84
C ALA A 500 24.50 8.02 15.92
N ASN A 501 24.52 6.94 15.13
CA ASN A 501 23.53 5.87 15.21
C ASN A 501 23.57 5.14 16.56
N THR A 502 24.76 4.87 17.09
CA THR A 502 24.94 4.25 18.41
C THR A 502 24.38 5.16 19.51
N ALA A 503 24.74 6.45 19.50
CA ALA A 503 24.24 7.43 20.45
C ALA A 503 22.72 7.56 20.39
N TYR A 504 22.15 7.68 19.18
CA TYR A 504 20.71 7.74 18.97
C TYR A 504 20.01 6.49 19.51
N SER A 505 20.54 5.29 19.22
CA SER A 505 19.97 4.03 19.71
C SER A 505 19.96 3.97 21.24
N ILE A 506 21.03 4.45 21.90
CA ILE A 506 21.11 4.51 23.37
C ILE A 506 20.09 5.50 23.93
N THR A 507 20.06 6.73 23.40
CA THR A 507 19.13 7.78 23.88
C THR A 507 17.68 7.41 23.62
N PHE A 508 17.36 6.85 22.45
CA PHE A 508 16.03 6.37 22.12
C PHE A 508 15.61 5.21 23.03
N SER A 509 16.51 4.26 23.30
CA SER A 509 16.25 3.15 24.23
C SER A 509 15.98 3.64 25.66
N ASN A 510 16.73 4.65 26.12
CA ASN A 510 16.53 5.24 27.44
C ASN A 510 15.23 6.05 27.51
N PHE A 511 14.91 6.81 26.46
CA PHE A 511 13.62 7.50 26.33
C PHE A 511 12.45 6.52 26.43
N MET A 512 12.54 5.39 25.70
CA MET A 512 11.50 4.36 25.71
C MET A 512 11.38 3.64 27.06
N LYS A 513 12.49 3.48 27.81
CA LYS A 513 12.46 2.91 29.16
C LYS A 513 11.86 3.87 30.19
N ASN A 514 12.29 5.13 30.18
CA ASN A 514 11.86 6.12 31.17
C ASN A 514 10.39 6.53 30.97
N GLY A 515 9.93 6.65 29.72
CA GLY A 515 8.51 6.90 29.42
C GLY A 515 7.56 5.75 29.84
N TYR A 516 8.12 4.57 30.15
CA TYR A 516 7.37 3.41 30.65
C TYR A 516 7.26 3.41 32.18
N GLU A 517 8.26 3.94 32.89
CA GLU A 517 8.26 4.02 34.36
C GLU A 517 7.42 5.19 34.88
N GLU A 518 7.28 6.29 34.12
CA GLU A 518 6.42 7.42 34.50
C GLU A 518 4.92 7.20 34.23
N ASN A 519 4.54 6.11 33.57
CA ASN A 519 3.15 5.76 33.24
C ASN A 519 2.64 4.49 33.97
N GLN A 520 3.36 4.04 35.00
CA GLN A 520 2.86 3.12 36.04
C GLN A 520 2.64 3.88 37.34
#